data_AF-A0A8X7YID8-F1
#
_entry.id   AF-A0A8X7YID8-F1
#
_cell.length_a   1.000
_cell.length_b   1.000
_cell.length_c   1.000
_cell.angle_alpha   90.00
_cell.angle_beta   90.00
_cell.angle_gamma   90.00
#
_symmetry.space_group_name_H-M   'P 1'
#
loop_
_entity.id
_entity.type
_entity.pdbx_description
1 polymer ?
#
loop_
_entity_poly.entity_id
_entity_poly.type
_entity_poly.pdbx_seq_one_letter_code
_entity_poly.pdbx_strand_id
1 'polypeptide(L)'
;MVAVLYPERVSGVVSLGIPFLLPGPSSVRTDLMSEGFYCNRWKETGRAEADFGRFDIKTVVRSIYILFSGKEPPTAKENQEIMDLVDPSTPLPPWFSEEDLAVYASLYEKSGFRYPLQVPYRTFYIDCGISTDPKVLAPTLLIMGEKDYALGFPVWQTT
;
A
#
# COMPACT_ATOMS: atom_id res chain seq x y z
N MET A 1 -11.44 7.20 7.83
CA MET A 1 -11.48 8.32 8.79
C MET A 1 -12.61 9.32 8.54
N VAL A 2 -12.90 9.75 7.30
CA VAL A 2 -13.96 10.75 7.03
C VAL A 2 -15.32 10.38 7.63
N ALA A 3 -15.74 9.11 7.51
CA ALA A 3 -17.00 8.63 8.07
C ALA A 3 -17.07 8.62 9.61
N VAL A 4 -15.93 8.68 10.29
CA VAL A 4 -15.84 8.82 11.76
C VAL A 4 -15.88 10.29 12.15
N LEU A 5 -15.13 11.14 11.44
CA LEU A 5 -14.99 12.56 11.77
C LEU A 5 -16.21 13.40 11.39
N TYR A 6 -16.92 13.01 10.32
CA TYR A 6 -18.06 13.74 9.76
C TYR A 6 -19.20 12.79 9.42
N PRO A 7 -19.76 12.05 10.40
CA PRO A 7 -20.79 11.05 10.16
C PRO A 7 -22.04 11.63 9.47
N GLU A 8 -22.35 12.90 9.71
CA GLU A 8 -23.47 13.61 9.09
C GLU A 8 -23.29 13.87 7.58
N ARG A 9 -22.06 13.75 7.07
CA ARG A 9 -21.73 13.98 5.65
C ARG A 9 -21.59 12.70 4.85
N VAL A 10 -21.68 11.53 5.50
CA VAL A 10 -21.41 10.24 4.87
C VAL A 10 -22.66 9.36 4.92
N SER A 11 -23.28 9.16 3.76
CA SER A 11 -24.46 8.29 3.65
C SER A 11 -24.14 6.80 3.51
N GLY A 12 -22.88 6.46 3.22
CA GLY A 12 -22.40 5.08 3.08
C GLY A 12 -20.91 5.04 2.75
N VAL A 13 -20.27 3.91 3.04
CA VAL A 13 -18.84 3.68 2.73
C VAL A 13 -18.68 2.35 2.01
N VAL A 14 -17.98 2.37 0.89
CA VAL A 14 -17.49 1.15 0.22
C VAL A 14 -15.96 1.17 0.29
N SER A 15 -15.38 0.17 0.94
CA SER A 15 -13.93 -0.03 1.01
C SER A 15 -13.52 -1.21 0.12
N LEU A 16 -12.41 -1.05 -0.59
CA LEU A 16 -11.82 -2.08 -1.44
C LEU A 16 -10.44 -2.47 -0.89
N GLY A 17 -10.19 -3.76 -0.70
CA GLY A 17 -8.86 -4.32 -0.40
C GLY A 17 -8.35 -4.16 1.04
N ILE A 18 -8.70 -3.08 1.77
CA ILE A 18 -8.28 -2.88 3.17
C ILE A 18 -9.50 -2.61 4.06
N PRO A 19 -9.71 -3.39 5.14
CA PRO A 19 -10.71 -3.11 6.18
C PRO A 19 -10.52 -1.75 6.87
N PHE A 20 -11.52 -1.35 7.65
CA PHE A 20 -11.39 -0.15 8.47
C PHE A 20 -10.24 -0.28 9.48
N LEU A 21 -9.25 0.61 9.37
CA LEU A 21 -8.12 0.74 10.28
C LEU A 21 -7.95 2.20 10.68
N LEU A 22 -7.60 2.44 11.94
CA LEU A 22 -7.11 3.73 12.40
C LEU A 22 -5.58 3.73 12.34
N PRO A 23 -4.94 4.76 11.75
CA PRO A 23 -3.52 4.99 11.94
C PRO A 23 -3.15 5.11 13.42
N GLY A 24 -2.02 4.54 13.77
CA GLY A 24 -1.51 4.50 15.14
C GLY A 24 -0.58 3.29 15.37
N PRO A 25 0.04 3.18 16.55
CA PRO A 25 1.03 2.13 16.83
C PRO A 25 0.53 0.68 16.67
N SER A 26 -0.78 0.46 16.81
CA SER A 26 -1.42 -0.85 16.72
C SER A 26 -2.02 -1.17 15.35
N SER A 27 -1.94 -0.24 14.39
CA SER A 27 -2.71 -0.25 13.14
C SER A 27 -2.27 -1.33 12.15
N VAL A 28 -0.99 -1.34 11.80
CA VAL A 28 -0.32 -2.44 11.13
C VAL A 28 0.92 -2.79 11.94
N ARG A 29 0.94 -4.01 12.44
CA ARG A 29 2.07 -4.59 13.18
C ARG A 29 3.22 -4.96 12.24
N THR A 30 3.78 -3.98 11.52
CA THR A 30 4.93 -4.23 10.64
C THR A 30 6.18 -4.62 11.43
N ASP A 31 6.19 -4.38 12.75
CA ASP A 31 7.19 -4.90 13.70
C ASP A 31 7.20 -6.43 13.80
N LEU A 32 6.09 -7.09 13.46
CA LEU A 32 6.00 -8.55 13.38
C LEU A 32 6.43 -9.10 12.01
N MET A 33 6.73 -8.22 11.06
CA MET A 33 7.17 -8.58 9.71
C MET A 33 8.69 -8.54 9.61
N SER A 34 9.23 -9.25 8.61
CA SER A 34 10.66 -9.21 8.32
C SER A 34 11.13 -7.80 7.92
N GLU A 35 12.42 -7.53 8.09
CA GLU A 35 13.03 -6.28 7.61
C GLU A 35 12.84 -6.08 6.10
N GLY A 36 12.83 -7.18 5.33
CA GLY A 36 12.63 -7.20 3.88
C GLY A 36 11.21 -6.84 3.42
N PHE A 37 10.23 -6.86 4.31
CA PHE A 37 8.85 -6.53 3.99
C PHE A 37 8.75 -5.09 3.46
N TYR A 38 8.06 -4.89 2.34
CA TYR A 38 8.04 -3.62 1.62
C TYR A 38 7.65 -2.40 2.47
N CYS A 39 6.68 -2.53 3.39
CA CYS A 39 6.32 -1.42 4.29
C CYS A 39 7.49 -1.02 5.19
N ASN A 40 8.29 -1.98 5.67
CA ASN A 40 9.46 -1.71 6.51
C ASN A 40 10.56 -1.02 5.69
N ARG A 41 10.79 -1.46 4.45
CA ARG A 41 11.73 -0.81 3.52
C ARG A 41 11.31 0.61 3.15
N TRP A 42 10.04 0.84 2.87
CA TRP A 42 9.52 2.15 2.42
C TRP A 42 9.31 3.16 3.55
N LYS A 43 9.15 2.67 4.79
CA LYS A 43 9.10 3.51 6.00
C LYS A 43 10.42 4.27 6.21
N GLU A 44 11.55 3.69 5.81
CA GLU A 44 12.84 4.36 5.87
C GLU A 44 12.90 5.51 4.85
N THR A 45 13.15 6.72 5.34
CA THR A 45 13.18 7.92 4.47
C THR A 45 14.39 7.87 3.55
N GLY A 46 14.15 7.95 2.24
CA GLY A 46 15.20 7.96 1.22
C GLY A 46 15.56 6.59 0.65
N ARG A 47 15.25 5.48 1.34
CA ARG A 47 15.60 4.13 0.87
C ARG A 47 14.83 3.73 -0.37
N ALA A 48 13.50 3.86 -0.32
CA ALA A 48 12.65 3.59 -1.47
C ALA A 48 12.94 4.55 -2.64
N GLU A 49 13.20 5.84 -2.36
CA GLU A 49 13.60 6.79 -3.40
C GLU A 49 14.93 6.41 -4.06
N ALA A 50 15.91 5.90 -3.29
CA ALA A 50 17.17 5.40 -3.84
C ALA A 50 16.96 4.15 -4.69
N ASP A 51 16.12 3.21 -4.25
CA ASP A 51 15.80 2.02 -5.03
C ASP A 51 15.05 2.36 -6.33
N PHE A 52 14.01 3.18 -6.24
CA PHE A 52 13.23 3.64 -7.40
C PHE A 52 14.09 4.47 -8.35
N GLY A 53 15.01 5.29 -7.82
CA GLY A 53 15.92 6.14 -8.60
C GLY A 53 16.93 5.37 -9.47
N ARG A 54 17.04 4.04 -9.30
CA ARG A 54 17.82 3.17 -10.20
C ARG A 54 17.15 2.99 -11.58
N PHE A 55 15.88 3.33 -11.71
CA PHE A 55 15.06 3.03 -12.89
C PHE A 55 14.31 4.28 -13.39
N ASP A 56 13.87 4.24 -14.65
CA ASP A 56 12.90 5.22 -15.13
C ASP A 56 11.52 5.00 -14.47
N ILE A 57 10.70 6.04 -14.47
CA ILE A 57 9.40 6.06 -13.78
C ILE A 57 8.43 5.01 -14.33
N LYS A 58 8.45 4.76 -15.64
CA LYS A 58 7.58 3.76 -16.27
C LYS A 58 7.96 2.36 -15.77
N THR A 59 9.25 2.08 -15.64
CA THR A 59 9.77 0.83 -15.07
C THR A 59 9.38 0.69 -13.59
N VAL A 60 9.48 1.76 -12.78
CA VAL A 60 9.02 1.73 -11.38
C VAL A 60 7.53 1.39 -11.28
N VAL A 61 6.68 2.11 -12.01
CA VAL A 61 5.23 1.89 -11.98
C VAL A 61 4.89 0.48 -12.47
N ARG A 62 5.53 0.00 -13.54
CA ARG A 62 5.39 -1.37 -14.04
C ARG A 62 5.67 -2.40 -12.93
N SER A 63 6.81 -2.29 -12.26
CA SER A 63 7.20 -3.23 -11.22
C SER A 63 6.22 -3.22 -10.04
N ILE A 64 5.73 -2.05 -9.64
CA ILE A 64 4.70 -1.95 -8.60
C ILE A 64 3.43 -2.71 -9.02
N TYR A 65 2.90 -2.50 -10.22
CA TYR A 65 1.69 -3.23 -10.65
C TYR A 65 1.92 -4.74 -10.75
N ILE A 66 3.11 -5.19 -11.13
CA ILE A 66 3.46 -6.62 -11.14
C ILE A 66 3.50 -7.19 -9.72
N LEU A 67 4.24 -6.55 -8.82
CA LEU A 67 4.43 -7.00 -7.43
C LEU A 67 3.10 -7.09 -6.68
N PHE A 68 2.28 -6.05 -6.79
CA PHE A 68 1.05 -5.91 -6.02
C PHE A 68 -0.17 -6.59 -6.66
N SER A 69 0.03 -7.27 -7.79
CA SER A 69 -0.95 -8.22 -8.36
C SER A 69 -0.67 -9.67 -7.94
N GLY A 70 0.40 -9.92 -7.17
CA GLY A 70 0.76 -11.22 -6.63
C GLY A 70 -0.04 -11.61 -5.40
N LYS A 71 0.08 -12.89 -5.00
CA LYS A 71 -0.56 -13.44 -3.79
C LYS A 71 0.24 -13.26 -2.51
N GLU A 72 1.53 -12.95 -2.65
CA GLU A 72 2.45 -12.82 -1.53
C GLU A 72 2.85 -11.36 -1.37
N PRO A 73 3.01 -10.86 -0.14
CA PRO A 73 3.50 -9.52 0.08
C PRO A 73 4.96 -9.39 -0.40
N PRO A 74 5.32 -8.32 -1.14
CA PRO A 74 6.69 -8.10 -1.57
C PRO A 74 7.65 -8.07 -0.38
N THR A 75 8.61 -9.00 -0.38
CA THR A 75 9.56 -9.21 0.71
C THR A 75 10.95 -9.47 0.14
N ALA A 76 11.84 -8.49 0.27
CA ALA A 76 13.21 -8.58 -0.22
C ALA A 76 14.13 -9.40 0.70
N LYS A 77 15.18 -9.99 0.14
CA LYS A 77 16.28 -10.57 0.93
C LYS A 77 17.24 -9.47 1.38
N GLU A 78 18.17 -9.80 2.28
CA GLU A 78 19.13 -8.86 2.86
C GLU A 78 19.97 -8.12 1.81
N ASN A 79 20.32 -8.79 0.70
CA ASN A 79 21.11 -8.25 -0.39
C ASN A 79 20.29 -7.76 -1.60
N GLN A 80 18.99 -7.53 -1.41
CA GLN A 80 18.07 -7.09 -2.46
C GLN A 80 17.25 -5.89 -1.96
N GLU A 81 16.74 -5.09 -2.89
CA GLU A 81 15.67 -4.12 -2.65
C GLU A 81 14.37 -4.55 -3.35
N ILE A 82 13.27 -3.80 -3.12
CA ILE A 82 11.93 -4.20 -3.58
C ILE A 82 11.85 -4.27 -5.10
N MET A 83 12.53 -3.36 -5.81
CA MET A 83 12.56 -3.36 -7.26
C MET A 83 13.33 -4.56 -7.86
N ASP A 84 14.20 -5.22 -7.09
CA ASP A 84 14.94 -6.42 -7.52
C ASP A 84 14.07 -7.69 -7.55
N LEU A 85 12.85 -7.63 -7.01
CA LEU A 85 11.92 -8.75 -6.97
C LEU A 85 11.22 -9.00 -8.31
N VAL A 86 11.27 -8.04 -9.24
CA VAL A 86 10.60 -8.15 -10.53
C VAL A 86 11.59 -8.58 -11.61
N ASP A 87 11.31 -9.72 -12.23
CA ASP A 87 11.97 -10.09 -13.48
C ASP A 87 11.47 -9.16 -14.60
N PRO A 88 12.34 -8.42 -15.32
CA PRO A 88 11.94 -7.52 -16.39
C PRO A 88 11.15 -8.17 -17.53
N SER A 89 11.28 -9.49 -17.71
CA SER A 89 10.53 -10.27 -18.69
C SER A 89 9.09 -10.59 -18.25
N THR A 90 8.74 -10.32 -16.99
CA THR A 90 7.39 -10.54 -16.46
C THR A 90 6.39 -9.67 -17.23
N PRO A 91 5.32 -10.27 -17.80
CA PRO A 91 4.29 -9.49 -18.49
C PRO A 91 3.47 -8.67 -17.49
N LEU A 92 2.82 -7.62 -17.99
CA LEU A 92 1.83 -6.90 -17.19
C LEU A 92 0.66 -7.81 -16.81
N PRO A 93 -0.02 -7.54 -15.69
CA PRO A 93 -1.30 -8.17 -15.40
C PRO A 93 -2.26 -8.01 -16.59
N PRO A 94 -3.08 -9.03 -16.92
CA PRO A 94 -3.88 -9.04 -18.15
C PRO A 94 -4.95 -7.94 -18.21
N TRP A 95 -5.27 -7.31 -17.09
CA TRP A 95 -6.20 -6.19 -16.98
C TRP A 95 -5.52 -4.82 -17.07
N PHE A 96 -4.19 -4.77 -17.16
CA PHE A 96 -3.40 -3.54 -17.16
C PHE A 96 -2.60 -3.41 -18.46
N SER A 97 -3.01 -2.47 -19.31
CA SER A 97 -2.41 -2.29 -20.63
C SER A 97 -1.12 -1.45 -20.60
N GLU A 98 -0.35 -1.50 -21.69
CA GLU A 98 0.80 -0.60 -21.87
C GLU A 98 0.39 0.88 -21.97
N GLU A 99 -0.83 1.14 -22.44
CA GLU A 99 -1.41 2.48 -22.52
C GLU A 99 -1.75 3.01 -21.12
N ASP A 100 -2.38 2.18 -20.28
CA ASP A 100 -2.63 2.52 -18.88
C ASP A 100 -1.30 2.78 -18.15
N LEU A 101 -0.32 1.90 -18.33
CA LEU A 101 1.01 2.06 -17.75
C LEU A 101 1.64 3.41 -18.14
N ALA A 102 1.56 3.81 -19.41
CA ALA A 102 2.08 5.10 -19.87
C ALA A 102 1.35 6.27 -19.19
N VAL A 103 0.02 6.21 -19.07
CA VAL A 103 -0.77 7.23 -18.37
C VAL A 103 -0.35 7.34 -16.92
N TYR A 104 -0.30 6.23 -16.18
CA TYR A 104 0.08 6.25 -14.76
C TYR A 104 1.52 6.73 -14.56
N ALA A 105 2.47 6.29 -15.39
CA ALA A 105 3.85 6.76 -15.32
C ALA A 105 3.96 8.28 -15.48
N SER A 106 3.23 8.86 -16.42
CA SER A 106 3.25 10.32 -16.67
C SER A 106 2.83 11.15 -15.44
N LEU A 107 1.95 10.62 -14.57
CA LEU A 107 1.50 11.30 -13.35
C LEU A 107 2.64 11.46 -12.31
N TYR A 108 3.65 10.61 -12.40
CA TYR A 108 4.80 10.61 -11.49
C TYR A 108 6.01 11.38 -12.03
N GLU A 109 6.04 11.75 -13.32
CA GLU A 109 7.17 12.46 -13.94
C GLU A 109 7.57 13.74 -13.21
N LYS A 110 6.57 14.53 -12.81
CA LYS A 110 6.80 15.79 -12.08
C LYS A 110 6.77 15.60 -10.56
N SER A 111 5.91 14.71 -10.07
CA SER A 111 5.63 14.59 -8.64
C SER A 111 6.62 13.68 -7.91
N GLY A 112 7.21 12.72 -8.62
CA GLY A 112 7.98 11.62 -8.03
C GLY A 112 7.17 10.80 -7.03
N PHE A 113 7.85 9.93 -6.29
CA PHE A 113 7.19 8.97 -5.39
C PHE A 113 7.15 9.39 -3.92
N ARG A 114 7.69 10.57 -3.57
CA ARG A 114 7.85 11.00 -2.17
C ARG A 114 6.52 11.02 -1.40
N TYR A 115 5.45 11.56 -1.99
CA TYR A 115 4.15 11.64 -1.32
C TYR A 115 3.42 10.29 -1.23
N PRO A 116 3.35 9.46 -2.30
CA PRO A 116 2.86 8.08 -2.19
C PRO A 116 3.62 7.23 -1.16
N LEU A 117 4.92 7.47 -0.99
CA LEU A 117 5.71 6.81 0.06
C LEU A 117 5.40 7.36 1.45
N GLN A 118 5.08 8.65 1.55
CA GLN A 118 4.71 9.28 2.82
C GLN A 118 3.40 8.69 3.37
N VAL A 119 2.35 8.66 2.54
CA VAL A 119 1.03 8.15 2.93
C VAL A 119 0.70 6.91 2.08
N PRO A 120 0.58 5.71 2.68
CA PRO A 120 0.52 5.47 4.12
C PRO A 120 1.86 5.21 4.82
N TYR A 121 2.91 4.77 4.13
CA TYR A 121 3.98 3.97 4.74
C TYR A 121 4.80 4.66 5.85
N ARG A 122 4.95 5.98 5.78
CA ARG A 122 5.70 6.76 6.79
C ARG A 122 4.81 7.42 7.84
N THR A 123 3.50 7.38 7.66
CA THR A 123 2.54 8.01 8.58
C THR A 123 1.58 7.04 9.24
N PHE A 124 1.55 5.77 8.81
CA PHE A 124 0.55 4.81 9.28
C PHE A 124 0.62 4.55 10.78
N TYR A 125 1.80 4.67 11.38
CA TYR A 125 2.04 4.51 12.82
C TYR A 125 1.79 5.77 13.64
N ILE A 126 1.54 6.92 12.99
CA ILE A 126 1.26 8.18 13.67
C ILE A 126 -0.19 8.15 14.14
N ASP A 127 -0.40 8.38 15.43
CA ASP A 127 -1.74 8.49 16.00
C ASP A 127 -2.51 9.63 15.30
N CYS A 128 -3.71 9.30 14.84
CA CYS A 128 -4.57 10.23 14.14
C CYS A 128 -5.45 11.09 15.07
N GLY A 129 -5.31 10.96 16.39
CA GLY A 129 -6.04 11.74 17.40
C GLY A 129 -7.54 11.41 17.48
N ILE A 130 -7.95 10.28 16.90
CA ILE A 130 -9.32 9.78 16.96
C ILE A 130 -9.46 8.90 18.21
N SER A 131 -10.64 8.93 18.84
CA SER A 131 -10.96 8.09 20.00
C SER A 131 -10.61 6.62 19.75
N THR A 132 -10.24 5.90 20.81
CA THR A 132 -9.78 4.51 20.75
C THR A 132 -10.81 3.49 20.22
N ASP A 133 -12.11 3.80 20.24
CA ASP A 133 -13.18 2.97 19.68
C ASP A 133 -14.12 3.80 18.78
N PRO A 134 -13.66 4.24 17.60
CA PRO A 134 -14.50 5.02 16.72
C PRO A 134 -15.51 4.13 16.02
N LYS A 135 -16.73 4.64 15.89
CA LYS A 135 -17.80 3.95 15.19
C LYS A 135 -18.09 4.63 13.85
N VAL A 136 -18.03 3.85 12.78
CA VAL A 136 -18.60 4.26 11.50
C VAL A 136 -20.10 3.98 11.54
N LEU A 137 -20.91 5.03 11.59
CA LEU A 137 -22.37 4.90 11.73
C LEU A 137 -23.08 4.66 10.39
N ALA A 138 -22.45 5.06 9.29
CA ALA A 138 -23.01 4.88 7.95
C ALA A 138 -22.99 3.39 7.55
N PRO A 139 -23.92 2.93 6.68
CA PRO A 139 -23.85 1.61 6.08
C PRO A 139 -22.48 1.38 5.40
N THR A 140 -21.85 0.24 5.69
CA THR A 140 -20.52 -0.11 5.18
C THR A 140 -20.54 -1.38 4.36
N LEU A 141 -19.81 -1.40 3.24
CA LEU A 141 -19.48 -2.59 2.45
C LEU A 141 -17.96 -2.69 2.30
N LEU A 142 -17.41 -3.87 2.61
CA LEU A 142 -16.03 -4.22 2.32
C LEU A 142 -16.02 -5.22 1.16
N ILE A 143 -15.24 -4.95 0.13
CA ILE A 143 -15.01 -5.87 -1.00
C ILE A 143 -13.52 -6.21 -1.04
N MET A 144 -13.21 -7.51 -0.98
CA MET A 144 -11.84 -8.02 -0.97
C MET A 144 -11.63 -8.96 -2.15
N GLY A 145 -10.45 -8.88 -2.76
CA GLY A 145 -10.01 -9.94 -3.67
C GLY A 145 -9.70 -11.19 -2.87
N GLU A 146 -10.21 -12.35 -3.29
CA GLU A 146 -9.93 -13.64 -2.63
C GLU A 146 -8.42 -13.94 -2.51
N LYS A 147 -7.64 -13.41 -3.45
CA LYS A 147 -6.19 -13.60 -3.54
C LYS A 147 -5.38 -12.41 -3.05
N ASP A 148 -6.01 -11.42 -2.42
CA ASP A 148 -5.31 -10.27 -1.89
C ASP A 148 -4.45 -10.70 -0.70
N TYR A 149 -3.14 -10.50 -0.82
CA TYR A 149 -2.17 -10.88 0.22
C TYR A 149 -2.43 -10.17 1.54
N ALA A 150 -3.14 -9.02 1.52
CA ALA A 150 -3.49 -8.29 2.72
C ALA A 150 -4.28 -9.19 3.69
N LEU A 151 -5.12 -10.12 3.20
CA LEU A 151 -5.87 -11.07 4.05
C LEU A 151 -4.96 -11.91 4.96
N GLY A 152 -3.71 -12.14 4.57
CA GLY A 152 -2.73 -12.89 5.35
C GLY A 152 -2.07 -12.09 6.48
N PHE A 153 -2.31 -10.78 6.59
CA PHE A 153 -1.66 -9.99 7.63
C PHE A 153 -2.16 -10.41 9.04
N PRO A 154 -1.25 -10.62 10.01
CA PRO A 154 -1.59 -11.00 11.39
C PRO A 154 -2.55 -10.03 12.09
N VAL A 155 -2.64 -8.79 11.58
CA VAL A 155 -3.51 -7.74 12.12
C VAL A 155 -5.01 -8.11 11.99
N TRP A 156 -5.35 -9.01 11.07
CA TRP A 156 -6.72 -9.47 10.84
C TRP A 156 -7.10 -10.71 11.65
N GLN A 157 -6.15 -11.34 12.34
CA GLN A 157 -6.36 -12.65 12.99
C GLN A 157 -6.88 -12.55 14.42
N THR A 158 -7.42 -11.40 14.83
CA THR A 158 -8.08 -11.23 16.13
C THR A 158 -9.58 -11.06 15.94
N THR A 159 -10.26 -12.20 15.77
CA THR A 159 -11.69 -12.39 16.09
C THR A 159 -11.80 -13.46 17.14
#